data_AF-A0A7C7W3Z5-F1
#
_entry.id   AF-A0A7C7W3Z5-F1
#
_cell.length_a   1.000
_cell.length_b   1.000
_cell.length_c   1.000
_cell.angle_alpha   90.00
_cell.angle_beta   90.00
_cell.angle_gamma   90.00
#
_symmetry.space_group_name_H-M   'P 1'
#
loop_
_entity.id
_entity.type
_entity.pdbx_description
1 polymer ?
#
loop_
_entity_poly.entity_id
_entity_poly.type
_entity_poly.pdbx_seq_one_letter_code
_entity_poly.pdbx_strand_id
1 'polypeptide(L)'
;MREALPEVRLPLRVVLGGERRQDSARAGVEAARGEYVLIHDVARPLVSPELIRRVLAAAQEHGGAVPTIPVVDTVRYVDGRGLLRAEAVPRPGLVRIQTPQAFRRELLLSALEHAERGGLSLPDDAAALLALGMPVAAVPGDPRNLKITHPPDLKLAESLAASINLAF
;
A
#
# COMPACT_ATOMS: atom_id res chain seq x y z
N MET A 1 15.99 -9.13 13.58
CA MET A 1 15.22 -7.89 13.28
C MET A 1 15.69 -6.70 14.11
N ARG A 2 15.82 -6.79 15.44
CA ARG A 2 16.45 -5.70 16.24
C ARG A 2 17.91 -5.44 15.88
N GLU A 3 18.68 -6.48 15.54
CA GLU A 3 20.08 -6.33 15.07
C GLU A 3 20.21 -5.64 13.71
N ALA A 4 19.16 -5.65 12.88
CA ALA A 4 19.14 -4.98 11.58
C ALA A 4 18.62 -3.53 11.63
N LEU A 5 18.16 -3.08 12.81
CA LEU A 5 17.61 -1.73 13.04
C LEU A 5 18.21 -1.10 14.31
N PRO A 6 19.54 -1.03 14.45
CA PRO A 6 20.19 -0.64 15.71
C PRO A 6 19.87 0.80 16.16
N GLU A 7 19.40 1.67 15.24
CA GLU A 7 19.14 3.09 15.54
C GLU A 7 17.65 3.51 15.52
N VAL A 8 16.71 2.60 15.27
CA VAL A 8 15.29 2.97 15.24
C VAL A 8 14.78 3.24 16.66
N ARG A 9 14.67 4.53 17.02
CA ARG A 9 14.16 5.00 18.32
C ARG A 9 12.63 4.98 18.44
N LEU A 10 11.93 4.47 17.41
CA LEU A 10 10.47 4.37 17.42
C LEU A 10 10.02 3.13 18.20
N PRO A 11 8.90 3.20 18.96
CA PRO A 11 8.30 2.03 19.57
C PRO A 11 7.99 0.96 18.52
N LEU A 12 8.62 -0.20 18.64
CA LEU A 12 8.45 -1.33 17.72
C LEU A 12 7.69 -2.46 18.41
N ARG A 13 6.60 -2.89 17.78
CA ARG A 13 5.89 -4.13 18.12
C ARG A 13 5.93 -5.06 16.93
N VAL A 14 6.34 -6.31 17.18
CA VAL A 14 6.35 -7.36 16.17
C VAL A 14 5.17 -8.29 16.45
N VAL A 15 4.43 -8.64 15.41
CA VAL A 15 3.35 -9.61 15.43
C VAL A 15 3.63 -10.69 14.40
N LEU A 16 3.14 -11.90 14.65
CA LEU A 16 3.20 -12.97 13.67
C LEU A 16 2.22 -12.66 12.54
N GLY A 17 2.67 -12.86 11.29
CA GLY A 17 1.80 -12.82 10.13
C GLY A 17 0.88 -14.05 10.08
N GLY A 18 -0.17 -13.96 9.26
CA GLY A 18 -1.05 -15.09 8.94
C GLY A 18 -0.73 -15.70 7.58
N GLU A 19 -1.58 -16.64 7.15
CA GLU A 19 -1.39 -17.39 5.89
C GLU A 19 -1.49 -16.49 4.66
N ARG A 20 -2.41 -15.52 4.66
CA ARG A 20 -2.61 -14.56 3.56
C ARG A 20 -2.05 -13.19 3.92
N ARG A 21 -1.84 -12.35 2.90
CA ARG A 21 -1.45 -10.93 3.08
C ARG A 21 -2.41 -10.20 4.02
N GLN A 22 -3.71 -10.35 3.80
CA GLN A 22 -4.76 -9.67 4.58
C GLN A 22 -4.78 -10.10 6.07
N ASP A 23 -4.42 -11.35 6.37
CA ASP A 23 -4.36 -11.85 7.75
C ASP A 23 -3.18 -11.20 8.49
N SER A 24 -2.04 -11.08 7.81
CA SER A 24 -0.87 -10.36 8.33
C SER A 24 -1.15 -8.86 8.54
N ALA A 25 -1.86 -8.23 7.60
CA ALA A 25 -2.26 -6.83 7.72
C ALA A 25 -3.18 -6.63 8.93
N ARG A 26 -4.19 -7.50 9.11
CA ARG A 26 -5.11 -7.45 10.25
C ARG A 26 -4.39 -7.56 11.59
N ALA A 27 -3.49 -8.54 11.74
CA ALA A 27 -2.71 -8.70 12.97
C ALA A 27 -1.91 -7.42 13.32
N GLY A 28 -1.35 -6.75 12.29
CA GLY A 28 -0.68 -5.47 12.45
C GLY A 28 -1.63 -4.36 12.92
N VAL A 29 -2.80 -4.22 12.29
CA VAL A 29 -3.80 -3.19 12.62
C VAL A 29 -4.39 -3.38 14.02
N GLU A 30 -4.67 -4.62 14.42
CA GLU A 30 -5.15 -4.95 15.76
C GLU A 30 -4.12 -4.57 16.84
N ALA A 31 -2.84 -4.84 16.57
CA ALA A 31 -1.76 -4.51 17.49
C ALA A 31 -1.36 -3.02 17.49
N ALA A 32 -1.68 -2.28 16.44
CA ALA A 32 -1.45 -0.85 16.30
C ALA A 32 -2.33 -0.03 17.26
N ARG A 33 -1.90 1.20 17.52
CA ARG A 33 -2.60 2.18 18.36
C ARG A 33 -2.82 3.47 17.56
N GLY A 34 -3.78 4.27 17.99
CA GLY A 34 -4.13 5.54 17.36
C GLY A 34 -5.44 5.45 16.56
N GLU A 35 -6.00 6.62 16.26
CA GLU A 35 -7.24 6.73 15.47
C GLU A 35 -7.03 6.35 14.01
N TYR A 36 -5.83 6.59 13.47
CA TYR A 36 -5.45 6.28 12.09
C TYR A 36 -4.30 5.27 12.06
N VAL A 37 -4.33 4.39 11.06
CA VAL A 37 -3.26 3.44 10.75
C VAL A 37 -2.76 3.67 9.34
N LEU A 38 -1.43 3.59 9.17
CA LEU A 38 -0.78 3.63 7.88
C LEU A 38 -0.14 2.26 7.63
N ILE A 39 -0.58 1.58 6.58
CA ILE A 39 -0.04 0.29 6.17
C ILE A 39 0.94 0.51 5.04
N HIS A 40 2.18 0.06 5.22
CA HIS A 40 3.27 0.29 4.29
C HIS A 40 4.02 -1.00 3.96
N ASP A 41 4.40 -1.14 2.70
CA ASP A 41 5.18 -2.27 2.23
C ASP A 41 6.65 -1.99 2.57
N VAL A 42 7.31 -2.87 3.32
CA VAL A 42 8.76 -2.75 3.61
C VAL A 42 9.60 -2.68 2.32
N ALA A 43 9.11 -3.27 1.23
CA ALA A 43 9.73 -3.21 -0.10
C ALA A 43 9.68 -1.83 -0.76
N ARG A 44 9.15 -0.78 -0.10
CA ARG A 44 9.12 0.60 -0.60
C ARG A 44 9.94 1.55 0.28
N PRO A 45 11.28 1.41 0.31
CA PRO A 45 12.11 2.13 1.29
C PRO A 45 12.20 3.64 1.09
N LEU A 46 11.72 4.16 -0.05
CA LEU A 46 11.89 5.57 -0.46
C LEU A 46 10.61 6.41 -0.30
N VAL A 47 9.73 6.03 0.62
CA VAL A 47 8.56 6.83 0.96
C VAL A 47 8.98 8.21 1.50
N SER A 48 8.43 9.28 0.92
CA SER A 48 8.70 10.65 1.39
C SER A 48 7.77 11.07 2.54
N PRO A 49 8.24 11.92 3.47
CA PRO A 49 7.39 12.52 4.50
C PRO A 49 6.19 13.27 3.92
N GLU A 50 6.34 13.90 2.75
CA GLU A 50 5.27 14.62 2.04
C GLU A 50 4.18 13.67 1.57
N LEU A 51 4.54 12.48 1.09
CA LEU A 51 3.58 11.46 0.70
C LEU A 51 2.79 10.93 1.91
N ILE A 52 3.49 10.69 3.02
CA ILE A 52 2.88 10.26 4.30
C ILE A 52 1.86 11.30 4.79
N ARG A 53 2.24 12.58 4.84
CA ARG A 53 1.33 13.66 5.29
C ARG A 53 0.10 13.77 4.38
N ARG A 54 0.29 13.67 3.06
CA ARG A 54 -0.78 13.77 2.07
C ARG A 54 -1.81 12.66 2.20
N VAL A 55 -1.37 11.41 2.31
CA VAL A 55 -2.29 10.29 2.46
C VAL A 55 -3.02 10.33 3.80
N LEU A 56 -2.33 10.72 4.89
CA LEU A 56 -2.96 10.87 6.19
C LEU A 56 -4.03 11.97 6.19
N ALA A 57 -3.74 13.14 5.63
CA ALA A 57 -4.69 14.23 5.54
C ALA A 57 -5.97 13.82 4.77
N ALA A 58 -5.82 13.14 3.64
CA ALA A 58 -6.96 12.63 2.88
C ALA A 58 -7.75 11.55 3.64
N ALA A 59 -7.07 10.68 4.40
CA ALA A 59 -7.75 9.69 5.23
C ALA A 59 -8.50 10.32 6.40
N GLN A 60 -8.03 11.45 6.95
CA GLN A 60 -8.74 12.21 7.98
C GLN A 60 -10.04 12.81 7.45
N GLU A 61 -10.10 13.17 6.18
CA GLU A 61 -11.31 13.71 5.53
C GLU A 61 -12.28 12.61 5.08
N HIS A 62 -11.76 11.52 4.49
CA HIS A 62 -12.59 10.52 3.79
C HIS A 62 -12.67 9.16 4.48
N GLY A 63 -11.98 8.96 5.60
CA GLY A 63 -11.91 7.69 6.32
C GLY A 63 -10.86 6.70 5.78
N GLY A 64 -10.49 6.81 4.50
CA GLY A 64 -9.44 6.01 3.87
C GLY A 64 -8.81 6.74 2.69
N ALA A 65 -7.52 6.54 2.46
CA ALA A 65 -6.81 7.11 1.34
C ALA A 65 -5.63 6.25 0.87
N VAL A 66 -5.36 6.29 -0.43
CA VAL A 66 -4.24 5.61 -1.07
C VAL A 66 -3.51 6.52 -2.07
N PRO A 67 -2.18 6.45 -2.14
CA PRO A 67 -1.41 7.12 -3.18
C PRO A 67 -1.50 6.36 -4.50
N THR A 68 -1.69 7.11 -5.59
CA THR A 68 -1.91 6.56 -6.92
C THR A 68 -1.00 7.19 -7.97
N ILE A 69 -0.51 6.37 -8.92
CA ILE A 69 0.25 6.80 -10.08
C ILE A 69 -0.55 6.47 -11.34
N PRO A 70 -0.81 7.43 -12.24
CA PRO A 70 -1.49 7.15 -13.51
C PRO A 70 -0.76 6.07 -14.33
N VAL A 71 -1.54 5.19 -14.97
CA VAL A 71 -0.98 4.24 -15.94
C VAL A 71 -0.82 4.96 -17.28
N VAL A 72 0.43 5.14 -17.70
CA VAL A 72 0.76 5.80 -18.97
C VAL A 72 0.86 4.81 -20.13
N ASP A 73 1.32 3.59 -19.84
CA ASP A 73 1.49 2.52 -20.81
C ASP A 73 0.15 1.92 -21.23
N THR A 74 0.13 1.31 -22.43
CA THR A 74 -1.03 0.54 -22.88
C THR A 74 -1.13 -0.75 -22.08
N VAL A 75 -2.26 -0.97 -21.40
CA VAL A 75 -2.54 -2.20 -20.65
C VAL A 75 -3.47 -3.10 -21.46
N ARG A 76 -3.16 -4.40 -21.48
CA ARG A 76 -3.99 -5.45 -22.09
C ARG A 76 -4.10 -6.63 -21.15
N TYR A 77 -5.22 -7.34 -21.24
CA TYR A 77 -5.33 -8.66 -20.65
C TYR A 77 -4.70 -9.71 -21.56
N VAL A 78 -4.12 -10.74 -20.96
CA VAL A 78 -3.61 -11.94 -21.64
C VAL A 78 -4.55 -13.10 -21.30
N ASP A 79 -4.91 -13.92 -22.29
CA ASP A 79 -5.76 -15.10 -22.09
C ASP A 79 -4.97 -16.31 -21.54
N GLY A 80 -5.64 -17.41 -21.23
CA GLY A 80 -5.01 -18.63 -20.70
C GLY A 80 -4.04 -19.32 -21.67
N ARG A 81 -3.94 -18.87 -22.92
CA ARG A 81 -3.01 -19.39 -23.94
C ARG A 81 -1.83 -18.45 -24.16
N GLY A 82 -1.74 -17.33 -23.43
CA GLY A 82 -0.69 -16.34 -23.60
C GLY A 82 -0.94 -15.34 -24.74
N LEU A 83 -2.17 -15.28 -25.29
CA LEU A 83 -2.52 -14.35 -26.36
C LEU A 83 -3.21 -13.10 -25.81
N LEU A 84 -3.04 -11.96 -26.48
CA LEU A 84 -3.72 -10.73 -26.10
C LEU A 84 -5.24 -10.88 -26.29
N ARG A 85 -5.99 -10.42 -25.29
CA ARG A 85 -7.44 -10.22 -25.37
C ARG A 85 -7.77 -9.00 -26.24
N ALA A 86 -8.84 -9.10 -27.03
CA ALA A 86 -9.24 -8.05 -27.97
C ALA A 86 -9.75 -6.79 -27.24
N GLU A 87 -10.34 -6.98 -26.06
CA GLU A 87 -10.87 -5.91 -25.22
C GLU A 87 -9.77 -4.89 -24.86
N ALA A 88 -10.08 -3.60 -25.05
CA ALA A 88 -9.20 -2.52 -24.64
C ALA A 88 -9.41 -2.22 -23.16
N VAL A 89 -8.32 -1.93 -22.43
CA VAL A 89 -8.41 -1.36 -21.09
C VAL A 89 -8.42 0.17 -21.24
N PRO A 90 -9.53 0.86 -20.90
CA PRO A 90 -9.55 2.32 -20.92
C PRO A 90 -8.50 2.87 -19.94
N ARG A 91 -7.63 3.75 -20.44
CA ARG A 91 -6.61 4.42 -19.61
C ARG A 91 -7.15 5.54 -18.70
N PRO A 92 -8.20 6.31 -19.06
CA PRO A 92 -8.74 7.34 -18.16
C PRO A 92 -9.14 6.73 -16.81
N GLY A 93 -8.60 7.27 -15.72
CA GLY A 93 -8.85 6.77 -14.37
C GLY A 93 -8.11 5.49 -13.99
N LEU A 94 -7.32 4.89 -14.89
CA LEU A 94 -6.53 3.70 -14.58
C LEU A 94 -5.24 4.10 -13.84
N VAL A 95 -5.06 3.56 -12.64
CA VAL A 95 -3.97 3.93 -11.75
C VAL A 95 -3.28 2.70 -11.14
N ARG A 96 -2.01 2.87 -10.79
CA ARG A 96 -1.25 1.97 -9.92
C ARG A 96 -1.32 2.48 -8.51
N ILE A 97 -1.67 1.61 -7.58
CA ILE A 97 -1.70 1.93 -6.15
C ILE A 97 -0.31 1.77 -5.54
N GLN A 98 0.07 2.71 -4.69
CA GLN A 98 1.26 2.65 -3.84
C GLN A 98 0.84 2.49 -2.37
N THR A 99 1.82 2.24 -1.50
CA THR A 99 1.66 2.38 -0.05
C THR A 99 2.63 3.47 0.43
N PRO A 100 2.39 4.18 1.55
CA PRO A 100 1.44 3.87 2.61
C PRO A 100 -0.02 4.07 2.21
N GLN A 101 -0.90 3.15 2.62
CA GLN A 101 -2.34 3.34 2.60
C GLN A 101 -2.77 3.76 4.01
N ALA A 102 -3.60 4.79 4.13
CA ALA A 102 -4.01 5.33 5.43
C ALA A 102 -5.51 5.15 5.65
N PHE A 103 -5.90 4.74 6.85
CA PHE A 103 -7.29 4.47 7.20
C PHE A 103 -7.60 4.89 8.63
N ARG A 104 -8.85 5.27 8.89
CA ARG A 104 -9.40 5.22 10.25
C ARG A 104 -9.36 3.78 10.72
N ARG A 105 -8.68 3.54 11.84
CA ARG A 105 -8.39 2.20 12.36
C ARG A 105 -9.65 1.37 12.56
N GLU A 106 -10.67 1.97 13.16
CA GLU A 106 -11.94 1.29 13.45
C GLU A 106 -12.69 0.88 12.18
N LEU A 107 -12.71 1.76 11.16
CA LEU A 107 -13.32 1.44 9.87
C LEU A 107 -12.60 0.28 9.18
N LEU A 108 -11.27 0.30 9.19
CA LEU A 108 -10.49 -0.78 8.59
C LEU A 108 -10.69 -2.10 9.33
N LEU A 109 -10.71 -2.11 10.67
CA LEU A 109 -10.97 -3.33 11.44
C LEU A 109 -12.35 -3.92 11.12
N SER A 110 -13.39 -3.08 11.09
CA SER A 110 -14.74 -3.52 10.72
C SER A 110 -14.79 -4.07 9.29
N ALA A 111 -14.06 -3.45 8.37
CA ALA A 111 -13.98 -3.87 6.97
C ALA A 111 -13.25 -5.21 6.79
N LEU A 112 -12.13 -5.40 7.50
CA LEU A 112 -11.38 -6.66 7.50
C LEU A 112 -12.19 -7.80 8.13
N GLU A 113 -12.93 -7.54 9.20
CA GLU A 113 -13.83 -8.52 9.81
C GLU A 113 -14.96 -8.92 8.86
N HIS A 114 -15.58 -7.95 8.18
CA HIS A 114 -16.59 -8.25 7.16
C HIS A 114 -16.02 -9.11 6.03
N ALA A 115 -14.85 -8.75 5.51
CA ALA A 115 -14.18 -9.49 4.45
C ALA A 115 -13.85 -10.93 4.87
N GLU A 116 -13.41 -11.14 6.12
CA GLU A 116 -13.16 -12.48 6.65
C GLU A 116 -14.45 -13.31 6.72
N ARG A 117 -15.53 -12.76 7.31
CA ARG A 117 -16.82 -13.45 7.42
C ARG A 117 -17.41 -13.80 6.05
N GLY A 118 -17.16 -12.95 5.05
CA GLY A 118 -17.58 -13.16 3.66
C GLY A 118 -16.64 -14.05 2.83
N GLY A 119 -15.51 -14.50 3.38
CA GLY A 119 -14.51 -15.26 2.63
C GLY A 119 -13.85 -14.48 1.49
N LEU A 120 -13.83 -13.14 1.56
CA LEU A 120 -13.30 -12.29 0.51
C LEU A 120 -11.77 -12.33 0.47
N SER A 121 -11.22 -12.37 -0.75
CA SER A 121 -9.79 -12.20 -1.00
C SER A 121 -9.52 -10.75 -1.38
N LEU A 122 -8.70 -10.06 -0.60
CA LEU A 122 -8.43 -8.64 -0.75
C LEU A 122 -7.06 -8.41 -1.43
N PRO A 123 -7.02 -7.78 -2.62
CA PRO A 123 -5.75 -7.51 -3.32
C PRO A 123 -4.90 -6.46 -2.60
N ASP A 124 -5.53 -5.56 -1.84
CA ASP A 124 -4.88 -4.58 -0.97
C ASP A 124 -5.80 -4.22 0.23
N ASP A 125 -5.37 -3.30 1.09
CA ASP A 125 -6.12 -2.96 2.31
C ASP A 125 -7.31 -2.04 2.00
N ALA A 126 -7.20 -1.20 0.97
CA ALA A 126 -8.30 -0.37 0.47
C ALA A 126 -9.49 -1.20 -0.02
N ALA A 127 -9.25 -2.37 -0.60
CA ALA A 127 -10.30 -3.28 -1.01
C ALA A 127 -11.24 -3.69 0.15
N ALA A 128 -10.76 -3.68 1.40
CA ALA A 128 -11.61 -3.95 2.56
C ALA A 128 -12.72 -2.90 2.69
N LEU A 129 -12.36 -1.61 2.68
CA LEU A 129 -13.34 -0.51 2.79
C LEU A 129 -14.25 -0.47 1.57
N LEU A 130 -13.69 -0.66 0.37
CA LEU A 130 -14.45 -0.67 -0.88
C LEU A 130 -15.49 -1.80 -0.91
N ALA A 131 -15.21 -2.97 -0.32
CA ALA A 131 -16.19 -4.06 -0.19
C ALA A 131 -17.41 -3.68 0.68
N LEU A 132 -17.26 -2.72 1.59
CA LEU A 132 -18.35 -2.14 2.37
C LEU A 132 -19.03 -0.94 1.68
N GLY A 133 -18.65 -0.60 0.45
CA GLY A 133 -19.12 0.59 -0.25
C GLY A 133 -18.60 1.90 0.34
N MET A 134 -17.59 1.86 1.22
CA MET A 134 -16.97 3.05 1.78
C MET A 134 -16.01 3.69 0.77
N PRO A 135 -15.97 5.04 0.68
CA PRO A 135 -15.05 5.72 -0.21
C PRO A 135 -13.60 5.55 0.27
N VAL A 136 -12.67 5.50 -0.69
CA VAL A 136 -11.23 5.59 -0.45
C VAL A 136 -10.68 6.66 -1.38
N ALA A 137 -10.08 7.70 -0.81
CA ALA A 137 -9.53 8.81 -1.57
C ALA A 137 -8.27 8.40 -2.33
N ALA A 138 -8.19 8.76 -3.61
CA ALA A 138 -6.96 8.65 -4.39
C ALA A 138 -6.18 9.97 -4.28
N VAL A 139 -4.97 9.93 -3.74
CA VAL A 139 -4.06 11.09 -3.72
C VAL A 139 -2.94 10.90 -4.74
N PRO A 140 -2.34 11.98 -5.28
CA PRO A 140 -1.19 11.84 -6.16
C PRO A 140 -0.04 11.14 -5.43
N GLY A 141 0.50 10.08 -6.03
CA GLY A 141 1.62 9.31 -5.51
C GLY A 141 2.98 9.97 -5.74
N ASP A 142 4.05 9.21 -5.48
CA ASP A 142 5.44 9.63 -5.76
C ASP A 142 6.13 8.56 -6.64
N PRO A 143 6.53 8.87 -7.88
CA PRO A 143 7.24 7.93 -8.74
C PRO A 143 8.52 7.34 -8.13
N ARG A 144 9.16 8.06 -7.19
CA ARG A 144 10.35 7.59 -6.47
C ARG A 144 10.03 6.55 -5.40
N ASN A 145 8.76 6.44 -4.98
CA ASN A 145 8.28 5.44 -4.03
C ASN A 145 8.07 4.08 -4.72
N LEU A 146 9.10 3.59 -5.40
CA LEU A 146 9.07 2.32 -6.12
C LEU A 146 8.98 1.14 -5.14
N LYS A 147 8.40 0.03 -5.61
CA LYS A 147 8.43 -1.25 -4.91
C LYS A 147 9.57 -2.08 -5.46
N ILE A 148 10.50 -2.46 -4.59
CA ILE A 148 11.56 -3.42 -4.93
C ILE A 148 10.91 -4.79 -5.08
N THR A 149 10.83 -5.28 -6.32
CA THR A 149 10.19 -6.55 -6.69
C THR A 149 11.18 -7.48 -7.39
N HIS A 150 12.10 -6.90 -8.15
CA HIS A 150 13.12 -7.61 -8.92
C HIS A 150 14.53 -7.07 -8.61
N PRO A 151 15.58 -7.87 -8.87
CA PRO A 151 16.96 -7.45 -8.59
C PRO A 151 17.37 -6.07 -9.17
N PRO A 152 16.95 -5.68 -10.40
CA PRO A 152 17.26 -4.35 -10.93
C PRO A 152 16.66 -3.18 -10.13
N ASP A 153 15.53 -3.40 -9.46
CA ASP A 153 14.85 -2.35 -8.67
C ASP A 153 15.72 -1.89 -7.50
N LEU A 154 16.57 -2.78 -6.96
CA LEU A 154 17.47 -2.44 -5.86
C LEU A 154 18.50 -1.39 -6.27
N LYS A 155 19.15 -1.56 -7.43
CA LYS A 155 20.12 -0.58 -7.95
C LYS A 155 19.49 0.78 -8.21
N LEU A 156 18.25 0.78 -8.71
CA LEU A 156 17.47 2.00 -8.91
C LEU A 156 17.16 2.66 -7.57
N ALA A 157 16.74 1.88 -6.56
CA ALA A 157 16.46 2.40 -5.23
C ALA A 157 17.71 2.98 -4.55
N GLU A 158 18.88 2.34 -4.67
CA GLU A 158 20.16 2.84 -4.17
C GLU A 158 20.55 4.17 -4.83
N SER A 159 20.42 4.26 -6.16
CA SER A 159 20.71 5.48 -6.91
C SER A 159 19.81 6.64 -6.50
N LEU A 160 18.51 6.38 -6.31
CA LEU A 160 17.55 7.36 -5.83
C LEU A 160 17.84 7.78 -4.38
N ALA A 161 18.15 6.85 -3.49
CA ALA A 161 18.50 7.15 -2.10
C ALA A 161 19.73 8.08 -2.01
N ALA A 162 20.78 7.79 -2.77
CA ALA A 162 22.00 8.59 -2.83
C ALA A 162 21.71 10.04 -3.27
N SER A 163 20.77 10.25 -4.20
CA SER A 163 20.36 11.59 -4.63
C SER A 163 19.55 12.39 -3.60
N ILE A 164 19.03 11.73 -2.56
CA ILE A 164 18.13 12.34 -1.56
C ILE A 164 18.88 12.60 -0.23
N ASN A 165 20.20 12.38 -0.17
CA ASN A 165 20.99 12.41 1.07
C ASN A 165 20.46 11.41 2.13
N LEU A 166 19.80 10.33 1.70
CA LEU A 166 19.54 9.17 2.55
C LEU A 166 20.82 8.32 2.54
N ALA A 167 21.73 8.59 3.47
CA ALA A 167 22.83 7.68 3.74
C ALA A 167 22.25 6.42 4.41
N PHE A 168 22.40 5.26 3.76
CA PHE A 168 22.19 3.94 4.37
C PHE A 168 23.37 3.56 5.27
#